data_AF-A0A9W4HEF7-F1
#
_entry.id   AF-A0A9W4HEF7-F1
#
_cell.length_a   1.000
_cell.length_b   1.000
_cell.length_c   1.000
_cell.angle_alpha   90.00
_cell.angle_beta   90.00
_cell.angle_gamma   90.00
#
_symmetry.space_group_name_H-M   'P 1'
#
loop_
_entity.id
_entity.type
_entity.pdbx_description
1 polymer ?
#
loop_
_entity_poly.entity_id
_entity_poly.type
_entity_poly.pdbx_seq_one_letter_code
_entity_poly.pdbx_strand_id
1 'polypeptide(L)'
;MDCFPILTLRSLLPKWVGPFFFQDNPSSVWGDQENQDAESDSILELPNIEVPKIINFWQMPDTRANTAVYKGIENAESSLGPDSILGRIEKLPTELIDSIIEASVFFEPLGSHDALHTLQAFCQEEKDSIFKTRIHTALRSLSLRKRFETSWKLYPDFDHTKTRQRTFDKTAPHDLASKAIVDCPQCFIFLLDHQTIRPSSFYRDGQTLYLIAANSKNPDLIERTMSAIEPLDLLKPISVEGHMTILQFTTQDAQLFQSCWKRLRSTPEIELTLGPTEIMNLCKFADIDLANQLLHRGVDLRIPNSNNGLPNWYQLLYQQNPEPMLGWFWSHDEEIPEDLLTYAARRNCVAGVVWISNHTESHDDWRQAVSAAADKVERESAEIFEFLIQHPPPGYGRDGTGRTGRTLSEDLLITIVGRACSKSRIYDLLLSGECSNGDIQRLQSDKAWLEEVAVQKIQTIQGLNETAGVVGIKVQARKAGLKLVTEALETFKG
;
A
#
# COMPACT_ATOMS: atom_id res chain seq x y z
N MET A 1 -33.51 -21.04 15.13
CA MET A 1 -34.05 -20.29 16.28
C MET A 1 -32.85 -19.98 17.13
N ASP A 2 -32.14 -18.90 16.78
CA ASP A 2 -30.92 -18.49 17.44
C ASP A 2 -31.21 -17.17 18.14
N CYS A 3 -30.94 -17.16 19.44
CA CYS A 3 -31.30 -16.10 20.37
C CYS A 3 -30.50 -14.83 20.08
N PHE A 4 -31.17 -13.81 19.54
CA PHE A 4 -30.68 -12.44 19.50
C PHE A 4 -30.48 -11.88 20.92
N PRO A 5 -29.41 -11.12 21.19
CA PRO A 5 -29.31 -10.38 22.44
C PRO A 5 -30.35 -9.27 22.44
N ILE A 6 -31.19 -9.27 23.48
CA ILE A 6 -32.23 -8.27 23.73
C ILE A 6 -31.57 -6.89 23.90
N LEU A 7 -31.75 -6.00 22.93
CA LEU A 7 -31.40 -4.58 23.02
C LEU A 7 -32.27 -3.92 24.10
N THR A 8 -31.71 -3.71 25.29
CA THR A 8 -32.24 -2.82 26.33
C THR A 8 -31.54 -1.46 26.24
N LEU A 9 -32.15 -0.36 26.67
CA LEU A 9 -31.43 0.92 26.83
C LEU A 9 -30.19 0.76 27.73
N ARG A 10 -30.25 -0.19 28.69
CA ARG A 10 -29.14 -0.69 29.52
C ARG A 10 -28.08 -1.54 28.79
N SER A 11 -28.29 -1.95 27.54
CA SER A 11 -27.28 -2.59 26.70
C SER A 11 -26.59 -1.61 25.74
N LEU A 12 -27.12 -0.40 25.57
CA LEU A 12 -26.48 0.74 24.88
C LEU A 12 -25.67 1.64 25.84
N LEU A 13 -25.83 1.44 27.14
CA LEU A 13 -25.06 2.03 28.23
C LEU A 13 -24.26 0.92 28.90
N PRO A 14 -22.95 1.03 29.14
CA PRO A 14 -22.19 -0.11 29.64
C PRO A 14 -22.57 -0.53 31.05
N LYS A 15 -22.61 -1.85 31.22
CA LYS A 15 -22.92 -2.54 32.47
C LYS A 15 -21.94 -2.15 33.57
N TRP A 16 -22.41 -1.36 34.54
CA TRP A 16 -21.97 -1.46 35.93
C TRP A 16 -23.18 -1.50 36.86
N VAL A 17 -23.70 -2.72 37.06
CA VAL A 17 -24.09 -3.20 38.39
C VAL A 17 -23.65 -4.66 38.46
N GLY A 18 -22.42 -4.91 38.92
CA GLY A 18 -22.05 -6.21 39.47
C GLY A 18 -22.67 -6.34 40.88
N PRO A 19 -22.99 -7.56 41.33
CA PRO A 19 -23.82 -7.78 42.51
C PRO A 19 -23.04 -7.39 43.77
N PHE A 20 -23.47 -6.36 44.49
CA PHE A 20 -23.20 -6.35 45.92
C PHE A 20 -24.05 -7.45 46.53
N PHE A 21 -23.37 -8.53 46.89
CA PHE A 21 -23.87 -9.63 47.70
C PHE A 21 -24.75 -9.11 48.85
N PHE A 22 -25.99 -9.55 48.90
CA PHE A 22 -26.57 -9.88 50.19
C PHE A 22 -25.79 -11.09 50.70
N GLN A 23 -24.86 -10.87 51.64
CA GLN A 23 -24.44 -11.92 52.54
C GLN A 23 -24.94 -11.56 53.93
N ASP A 24 -25.79 -12.47 54.40
CA ASP A 24 -26.23 -12.57 55.77
C ASP A 24 -25.06 -12.44 56.73
N ASN A 25 -25.32 -11.74 57.83
CA ASN A 25 -24.45 -11.70 58.99
C ASN A 25 -24.19 -13.15 59.47
N PRO A 26 -22.93 -13.51 59.74
CA PRO A 26 -22.68 -13.93 61.12
C PRO A 26 -21.42 -13.30 61.70
N SER A 27 -21.60 -12.90 62.95
CA SER A 27 -20.59 -12.79 63.99
C SER A 27 -19.41 -13.75 63.87
N SER A 28 -18.23 -13.22 64.20
CA SER A 28 -17.26 -13.75 65.15
C SER A 28 -15.82 -13.96 64.64
N VAL A 29 -14.90 -13.50 65.49
CA VAL A 29 -13.56 -14.03 65.79
C VAL A 29 -12.32 -13.33 65.21
N TRP A 30 -11.86 -12.35 66.00
CA TRP A 30 -10.53 -12.21 66.64
C TRP A 30 -9.22 -12.28 65.82
N GLY A 31 -8.34 -11.32 66.09
CA GLY A 31 -6.90 -11.39 65.84
C GLY A 31 -6.16 -10.06 66.04
N ASP A 32 -5.89 -9.71 67.30
CA ASP A 32 -5.10 -8.56 67.78
C ASP A 32 -3.60 -8.56 67.41
N GLN A 33 -2.97 -7.38 67.63
CA GLN A 33 -1.63 -7.07 68.18
C GLN A 33 -0.76 -6.13 67.30
N GLU A 34 -0.64 -4.85 67.68
CA GLU A 34 0.32 -4.21 68.63
C GLU A 34 1.66 -3.83 67.95
N ASN A 35 1.88 -2.52 67.69
CA ASN A 35 2.69 -1.55 68.46
C ASN A 35 4.21 -1.72 68.31
N GLN A 36 4.91 -0.66 67.88
CA GLN A 36 5.82 0.12 68.76
C GLN A 36 6.55 1.24 68.01
N ASP A 37 6.49 2.43 68.64
CA ASP A 37 7.23 3.65 68.36
C ASP A 37 8.73 3.54 68.67
N ALA A 38 9.53 4.40 68.04
CA ALA A 38 10.76 4.93 68.62
C ALA A 38 11.06 6.33 68.07
N GLU A 39 10.81 7.34 68.89
CA GLU A 39 11.33 8.71 68.76
C GLU A 39 12.85 8.75 68.92
N SER A 40 13.53 9.65 68.21
CA SER A 40 14.54 10.56 68.82
C SER A 40 15.02 11.64 67.84
N ASP A 41 14.71 12.89 68.22
CA ASP A 41 15.36 14.17 67.90
C ASP A 41 16.90 14.07 67.80
N SER A 42 17.68 14.88 67.08
CA SER A 42 17.53 16.15 66.35
C SER A 42 18.87 16.37 65.61
N ILE A 43 18.91 17.22 64.57
CA ILE A 43 19.96 18.24 64.31
C ILE A 43 19.76 18.88 62.92
N LEU A 44 19.50 20.20 62.96
CA LEU A 44 19.87 21.29 62.05
C LEU A 44 19.47 21.30 60.55
N GLU A 45 18.76 22.40 60.24
CA GLU A 45 18.97 23.33 59.11
C GLU A 45 18.32 23.09 57.72
N LEU A 46 17.40 24.05 57.40
CA LEU A 46 17.10 24.71 56.12
C LEU A 46 15.64 24.62 55.62
N PRO A 47 15.08 25.74 55.08
CA PRO A 47 13.66 25.85 54.78
C PRO A 47 13.28 25.11 53.50
N ASN A 48 12.24 24.27 53.62
CA ASN A 48 11.32 23.79 52.58
C ASN A 48 11.82 23.83 51.13
N ILE A 49 12.41 22.71 50.69
CA ILE A 49 12.33 22.28 49.29
C ILE A 49 10.86 21.93 49.03
N GLU A 50 10.10 22.84 48.42
CA GLU A 50 8.88 22.47 47.72
C GLU A 50 9.29 21.60 46.51
N VAL A 51 9.17 20.29 46.69
CA VAL A 51 9.04 19.35 45.57
C VAL A 51 7.86 19.85 44.73
N PRO A 52 8.04 20.16 43.43
CA PRO A 52 6.94 20.54 42.57
C PRO A 52 5.93 19.40 42.55
N LYS A 53 4.73 19.67 43.07
CA LYS A 53 3.55 18.83 42.92
C LYS A 53 3.50 18.31 41.49
N ILE A 54 3.55 16.98 41.35
CA ILE A 54 3.14 16.32 40.12
C ILE A 54 1.70 16.75 39.87
N ILE A 55 1.52 17.66 38.90
CA ILE A 55 0.22 18.06 38.41
C ILE A 55 -0.32 16.85 37.65
N ASN A 56 -1.27 16.15 38.27
CA ASN A 56 -2.07 15.10 37.63
C ASN A 56 -2.82 15.71 36.43
N PHE A 57 -2.24 15.58 35.24
CA PHE A 57 -2.82 15.97 33.95
C PHE A 57 -3.76 14.86 33.44
N TRP A 58 -4.79 14.53 34.23
CA TRP A 58 -5.90 13.67 33.81
C TRP A 58 -7.21 14.28 34.33
N GLN A 59 -7.58 15.43 33.79
CA GLN A 59 -8.97 15.88 33.88
C GLN A 59 -9.77 15.12 32.83
N MET A 60 -10.46 14.07 33.30
CA MET A 60 -11.59 13.46 32.60
C MET A 60 -12.60 14.54 32.17
N PRO A 61 -13.39 14.33 31.10
CA PRO A 61 -14.56 15.16 30.87
C PRO A 61 -15.47 15.07 32.10
N ASP A 62 -16.01 16.22 32.49
CA ASP A 62 -16.81 16.44 33.69
C ASP A 62 -17.85 15.33 33.91
N THR A 63 -17.72 14.57 35.01
CA THR A 63 -18.68 13.51 35.41
C THR A 63 -20.09 14.06 35.58
N ARG A 64 -20.26 15.37 35.77
CA ARG A 64 -21.57 16.03 35.89
C ARG A 64 -22.38 16.03 34.60
N ALA A 65 -21.74 16.10 33.42
CA ALA A 65 -22.45 16.10 32.14
C ALA A 65 -23.12 14.74 31.86
N ASN A 66 -22.40 13.65 32.14
CA ASN A 66 -22.94 12.29 32.03
C ASN A 66 -24.07 12.06 33.05
N THR A 67 -23.90 12.46 34.32
CA THR A 67 -24.90 12.27 35.38
C THR A 67 -26.23 12.99 35.09
N ALA A 68 -26.20 14.17 34.47
CA ALA A 68 -27.41 14.89 34.07
C ALA A 68 -28.18 14.17 32.95
N VAL A 69 -27.46 13.62 31.97
CA VAL A 69 -28.04 12.79 30.90
C VAL A 69 -28.65 11.51 31.48
N TYR A 70 -27.94 10.80 32.36
CA TYR A 70 -28.48 9.61 33.05
C TYR A 70 -29.75 9.91 33.86
N LYS A 71 -29.79 11.02 34.60
CA LYS A 71 -30.97 11.43 35.37
C LYS A 71 -32.14 11.87 34.47
N GLY A 72 -31.85 12.47 33.32
CA GLY A 72 -32.83 12.78 32.29
C GLY A 72 -33.45 11.53 31.66
N ILE A 73 -32.63 10.51 31.39
CA ILE A 73 -33.07 9.21 30.87
C ILE A 73 -33.98 8.51 31.89
N GLU A 74 -33.59 8.46 33.17
CA GLU A 74 -34.34 7.81 34.24
C GLU A 74 -35.72 8.47 34.47
N ASN A 75 -35.78 9.80 34.42
CA ASN A 75 -37.04 10.56 34.52
C ASN A 75 -37.95 10.36 33.29
N ALA A 76 -37.37 10.16 32.10
CA ALA A 76 -38.14 9.93 30.89
C ALA A 76 -38.63 8.48 30.78
N GLU A 77 -37.81 7.48 31.17
CA GLU A 77 -38.17 6.06 31.20
C GLU A 77 -39.33 5.76 32.16
N SER A 78 -39.36 6.41 33.33
CA SER A 78 -40.43 6.26 34.32
C SER A 78 -41.80 6.77 33.85
N SER A 79 -41.85 7.53 32.75
CA SER A 79 -43.08 8.05 32.14
C SER A 79 -43.62 7.21 30.97
N LEU A 80 -42.89 6.17 30.54
CA LEU A 80 -43.18 5.41 29.32
C LEU A 80 -43.74 4.02 29.67
N GLY A 81 -44.89 3.68 29.05
CA GLY A 81 -45.64 2.43 29.27
C GLY A 81 -44.94 1.15 28.77
N PRO A 82 -45.67 0.02 28.60
CA PRO A 82 -45.10 -1.32 28.41
C PRO A 82 -44.52 -1.61 27.02
N ASP A 83 -44.26 -0.59 26.19
CA ASP A 83 -43.79 -0.78 24.81
C ASP A 83 -42.43 -1.51 24.73
N SER A 84 -42.11 -2.00 23.53
CA SER A 84 -40.76 -2.47 23.19
C SER A 84 -39.72 -1.38 23.47
N ILE A 85 -38.48 -1.76 23.78
CA ILE A 85 -37.42 -0.78 24.12
C ILE A 85 -37.25 0.27 23.03
N LEU A 86 -37.29 -0.12 21.75
CA LEU A 86 -37.26 0.83 20.64
C LEU A 86 -38.45 1.79 20.69
N GLY A 87 -39.67 1.28 20.89
CA GLY A 87 -40.87 2.11 21.02
C GLY A 87 -40.87 3.06 22.22
N ARG A 88 -40.09 2.75 23.27
CA ARG A 88 -39.85 3.69 24.39
C ARG A 88 -38.83 4.76 24.01
N ILE A 89 -37.71 4.38 23.38
CA ILE A 89 -36.68 5.33 22.92
C ILE A 89 -37.29 6.35 21.95
N GLU A 90 -38.15 5.89 21.03
CA GLU A 90 -38.78 6.76 20.03
C GLU A 90 -39.79 7.76 20.60
N LYS A 91 -40.25 7.56 21.85
CA LYS A 91 -41.12 8.49 22.56
C LYS A 91 -40.35 9.55 23.35
N LEU A 92 -39.02 9.43 23.44
CA LEU A 92 -38.18 10.41 24.12
C LEU A 92 -38.06 11.70 23.28
N PRO A 93 -37.82 12.86 23.92
CA PRO A 93 -37.45 14.07 23.21
C PRO A 93 -36.19 13.85 22.35
N THR A 94 -36.19 14.44 21.16
CA THR A 94 -35.14 14.27 20.15
C THR A 94 -33.75 14.66 20.64
N GLU A 95 -33.66 15.64 21.54
CA GLU A 95 -32.42 16.12 22.15
C GLU A 95 -31.84 15.10 23.13
N LEU A 96 -32.72 14.37 23.83
CA LEU A 96 -32.32 13.33 24.76
C LEU A 96 -31.81 12.10 24.00
N ILE A 97 -32.45 11.75 22.88
CA ILE A 97 -31.97 10.68 21.99
C ILE A 97 -30.56 10.98 21.46
N ASP A 98 -30.31 12.21 20.99
CA ASP A 98 -28.98 12.61 20.53
C ASP A 98 -27.93 12.54 21.65
N SER A 99 -28.31 12.96 22.86
CA SER A 99 -27.44 12.91 24.04
C SER A 99 -27.09 11.47 24.43
N ILE A 100 -28.04 10.54 24.32
CA ILE A 100 -27.82 9.10 24.54
C ILE A 100 -26.80 8.57 23.52
N ILE A 101 -27.00 8.86 22.23
CA ILE A 101 -26.11 8.40 21.15
C ILE A 101 -24.69 8.93 21.38
N GLU A 102 -24.53 10.22 21.67
CA GLU A 102 -23.23 10.82 21.97
C GLU A 102 -22.56 10.20 23.21
N ALA A 103 -23.32 9.98 24.28
CA ALA A 103 -22.82 9.37 25.51
C ALA A 103 -22.39 7.90 25.30
N SER A 104 -23.12 7.13 24.50
CA SER A 104 -22.76 5.75 24.15
C SER A 104 -21.46 5.71 23.35
N VAL A 105 -21.32 6.57 22.34
CA VAL A 105 -20.11 6.65 21.51
C VAL A 105 -18.88 7.03 22.33
N PHE A 106 -19.01 7.98 23.26
CA PHE A 106 -17.92 8.45 24.13
C PHE A 106 -17.95 7.85 25.54
N PHE A 107 -18.47 6.64 25.68
CA PHE A 107 -18.39 5.93 26.95
C PHE A 107 -16.92 5.77 27.40
N GLU A 108 -16.04 5.47 26.44
CA GLU A 108 -14.59 5.44 26.66
C GLU A 108 -13.96 6.78 26.24
N PRO A 109 -12.86 7.21 26.88
CA PRO A 109 -12.18 8.47 26.53
C PRO A 109 -11.76 8.57 25.05
N LEU A 110 -11.45 7.43 24.42
CA LEU A 110 -11.09 7.32 23.00
C LEU A 110 -12.23 6.78 22.12
N GLY A 111 -13.45 6.73 22.64
CA GLY A 111 -14.63 6.21 21.96
C GLY A 111 -14.77 4.69 22.10
N SER A 112 -16.01 4.23 22.24
CA SER A 112 -16.33 2.80 22.38
C SER A 112 -16.58 2.16 21.01
N HIS A 113 -15.72 1.20 20.65
CA HIS A 113 -15.90 0.40 19.44
C HIS A 113 -17.21 -0.38 19.45
N ASP A 114 -17.52 -1.03 20.56
CA ASP A 114 -18.72 -1.87 20.68
C ASP A 114 -20.00 -1.06 20.55
N ALA A 115 -20.03 0.16 21.11
CA ALA A 115 -21.15 1.07 20.94
C ALA A 115 -21.31 1.48 19.47
N LEU A 116 -20.22 1.87 18.80
CA LEU A 116 -20.25 2.26 17.39
C LEU A 116 -20.69 1.10 16.49
N HIS A 117 -20.16 -0.11 16.73
CA HIS A 117 -20.51 -1.32 16.00
C HIS A 117 -21.99 -1.68 16.17
N THR A 118 -22.52 -1.56 17.39
CA THR A 118 -23.94 -1.80 17.67
C THR A 118 -24.83 -0.80 16.95
N LEU A 119 -24.47 0.49 16.94
CA LEU A 119 -25.22 1.53 16.23
C LEU A 119 -25.20 1.30 14.71
N GLN A 120 -24.05 0.89 14.17
CA GLN A 120 -23.88 0.57 12.76
C GLN A 120 -24.74 -0.64 12.36
N ALA A 121 -24.70 -1.73 13.13
CA ALA A 121 -25.50 -2.93 12.90
C ALA A 121 -27.00 -2.62 12.96
N PHE A 122 -27.43 -1.83 13.96
CA PHE A 122 -28.82 -1.38 14.08
C PHE A 122 -29.28 -0.63 12.81
N CYS A 123 -28.45 0.26 12.27
CA CYS A 123 -28.79 1.03 11.07
C CYS A 123 -28.88 0.15 9.80
N GLN A 124 -28.21 -1.00 9.76
CA GLN A 124 -28.26 -1.93 8.63
C GLN A 124 -29.52 -2.81 8.66
N GLU A 125 -29.93 -3.26 9.86
CA GLU A 125 -31.07 -4.17 10.02
C GLU A 125 -32.41 -3.44 9.98
N GLU A 126 -32.50 -2.28 10.62
CA GLU A 126 -33.75 -1.54 10.74
C GLU A 126 -34.02 -0.69 9.51
N LYS A 127 -35.20 -0.86 8.89
CA LYS A 127 -35.51 -0.21 7.61
C LYS A 127 -35.87 1.26 7.80
N ASP A 128 -36.74 1.60 8.74
CA ASP A 128 -37.16 2.98 9.01
C ASP A 128 -37.58 3.16 10.47
N SER A 129 -36.75 3.83 11.27
CA SER A 129 -37.04 4.18 12.67
C SER A 129 -36.61 5.61 12.97
N ILE A 130 -37.29 6.27 13.92
CA ILE A 130 -36.90 7.59 14.39
C ILE A 130 -35.49 7.50 14.97
N PHE A 131 -35.21 6.43 15.74
CA PHE A 131 -33.91 6.22 16.35
C PHE A 131 -32.78 6.12 15.30
N LYS A 132 -32.97 5.36 14.21
CA LYS A 132 -32.01 5.30 13.09
C LYS A 132 -31.74 6.68 12.49
N THR A 133 -32.81 7.46 12.26
CA THR A 133 -32.70 8.83 11.74
C THR A 133 -31.90 9.72 12.69
N ARG A 134 -32.09 9.57 14.00
CA ARG A 134 -31.33 10.30 15.02
C ARG A 134 -29.87 9.86 15.10
N ILE A 135 -29.55 8.58 14.94
CA ILE A 135 -28.15 8.10 14.84
C ILE A 135 -27.43 8.82 13.70
N HIS A 136 -28.03 8.83 12.50
CA HIS A 136 -27.45 9.54 11.36
C HIS A 136 -27.28 11.05 11.62
N THR A 137 -28.25 11.67 12.31
CA THR A 137 -28.23 13.10 12.64
C THR A 137 -27.13 13.44 13.66
N ALA A 138 -27.06 12.68 14.76
CA ALA A 138 -26.10 12.88 15.83
C ALA A 138 -24.66 12.67 15.35
N LEU A 139 -24.41 11.64 14.54
CA LEU A 139 -23.08 11.36 13.97
C LEU A 139 -22.60 12.43 12.99
N ARG A 140 -23.54 13.11 12.30
CA ARG A 140 -23.24 14.25 11.41
C ARG A 140 -23.11 15.58 12.15
N SER A 141 -23.36 15.61 13.46
CA SER A 141 -23.37 16.86 14.22
C SER A 141 -21.96 17.44 14.35
N LEU A 142 -21.86 18.78 14.22
CA LEU A 142 -20.59 19.49 14.36
C LEU A 142 -20.04 19.39 15.78
N SER A 143 -20.90 19.31 16.80
CA SER A 143 -20.51 19.13 18.20
C SER A 143 -19.77 17.80 18.40
N LEU A 144 -20.36 16.71 17.91
CA LEU A 144 -19.76 15.38 18.05
C LEU A 144 -18.44 15.27 17.28
N ARG A 145 -18.39 15.80 16.06
CA ARG A 145 -17.16 15.90 15.28
C ARG A 145 -16.04 16.64 16.03
N LYS A 146 -16.33 17.81 16.60
CA LYS A 146 -15.35 18.56 17.40
C LYS A 146 -14.89 17.78 18.63
N ARG A 147 -15.80 17.01 19.26
CA ARG A 147 -15.47 16.14 20.38
C ARG A 147 -14.53 15.01 19.95
N PHE A 148 -14.75 14.38 18.79
CA PHE A 148 -13.83 13.41 18.22
C PHE A 148 -12.46 14.03 17.94
N GLU A 149 -12.43 15.17 17.24
CA GLU A 149 -11.19 15.89 16.93
C GLU A 149 -10.39 16.21 18.22
N THR A 150 -11.06 16.63 19.28
CA THR A 150 -10.43 16.98 20.56
C THR A 150 -9.97 15.77 21.35
N SER A 151 -10.84 14.78 21.56
CA SER A 151 -10.56 13.59 22.39
C SER A 151 -9.48 12.71 21.76
N TRP A 152 -9.54 12.53 20.44
CA TRP A 152 -8.58 11.71 19.70
C TRP A 152 -7.30 12.48 19.37
N LYS A 153 -7.33 13.82 19.51
CA LYS A 153 -6.28 14.73 19.07
C LYS A 153 -6.04 14.58 17.56
N LEU A 154 -7.12 14.55 16.77
CA LEU A 154 -7.04 14.61 15.32
C LEU A 154 -6.74 16.04 14.90
N TYR A 155 -5.71 16.20 14.08
CA TYR A 155 -5.29 17.51 13.63
C TYR A 155 -5.61 17.66 12.13
N PRO A 156 -6.50 18.59 11.75
CA PRO A 156 -6.85 18.81 10.34
C PRO A 156 -5.83 19.68 9.59
N ASP A 157 -4.94 20.35 10.32
CA ASP A 157 -3.93 21.26 9.78
C ASP A 157 -2.52 20.71 10.03
N PHE A 158 -1.76 20.58 8.95
CA PHE A 158 -0.39 20.09 8.98
C PHE A 158 0.52 20.98 9.83
N ASP A 159 0.42 22.30 9.74
CA ASP A 159 1.31 23.21 10.47
C ASP A 159 1.05 23.14 11.98
N HIS A 160 -0.24 23.07 12.36
CA HIS A 160 -0.64 22.79 13.73
C HIS A 160 -0.15 21.43 14.24
N THR A 161 -0.15 20.41 13.37
CA THR A 161 0.33 19.06 13.71
C THR A 161 1.85 19.03 13.90
N LYS A 162 2.59 19.66 12.98
CA LYS A 162 4.06 19.71 12.95
C LYS A 162 4.63 20.44 14.16
N THR A 163 4.02 21.56 14.57
CA THR A 163 4.43 22.28 15.78
C THR A 163 4.29 21.44 17.06
N ARG A 164 3.35 20.48 17.07
CA ARG A 164 3.13 19.54 18.18
C ARG A 164 3.90 18.23 18.04
N GLN A 165 4.75 18.06 17.03
CA GLN A 165 5.44 16.80 16.74
C GLN A 165 6.31 16.28 17.89
N ARG A 166 6.90 17.18 18.68
CA ARG A 166 7.70 16.82 19.87
C ARG A 166 6.88 16.26 21.04
N THR A 167 5.54 16.28 20.93
CA THR A 167 4.61 15.77 21.95
C THR A 167 3.93 14.46 21.55
N PHE A 168 4.34 13.85 20.43
CA PHE A 168 3.82 12.57 19.99
C PHE A 168 4.43 11.44 20.81
N ASP A 169 3.55 10.76 21.55
CA ASP A 169 3.88 9.57 22.30
C ASP A 169 3.50 8.34 21.46
N LYS A 170 4.52 7.63 20.94
CA LYS A 170 4.35 6.40 20.16
C LYS A 170 3.74 5.25 20.98
N THR A 171 3.67 5.39 22.31
CA THR A 171 3.03 4.43 23.21
C THR A 171 1.57 4.79 23.52
N ALA A 172 1.07 5.92 23.01
CA ALA A 172 -0.31 6.32 23.20
C ALA A 172 -1.28 5.32 22.54
N PRO A 173 -2.36 4.92 23.22
CA PRO A 173 -3.33 3.98 22.67
C PRO A 173 -3.99 4.55 21.40
N HIS A 174 -4.20 3.69 20.40
CA HIS A 174 -4.91 3.99 19.16
C HIS A 174 -6.28 4.61 19.44
N ASP A 175 -6.64 5.68 18.72
CA ASP A 175 -8.01 6.16 18.72
C ASP A 175 -8.94 5.15 18.03
N LEU A 176 -10.25 5.29 18.24
CA LEU A 176 -11.22 4.37 17.66
C LEU A 176 -11.21 4.37 16.12
N ALA A 177 -10.86 5.46 15.43
CA ALA A 177 -10.79 5.47 13.97
C ALA A 177 -9.61 4.65 13.44
N SER A 178 -8.40 4.90 13.95
CA SER A 178 -7.18 4.16 13.62
C SER A 178 -7.28 2.69 14.00
N LYS A 179 -7.88 2.37 15.16
CA LYS A 179 -8.19 1.00 15.55
C LYS A 179 -9.21 0.35 14.62
N ALA A 180 -10.29 1.06 14.28
CA ALA A 180 -11.33 0.53 13.39
C ALA A 180 -10.84 0.26 11.96
N ILE A 181 -9.85 1.01 11.46
CA ILE A 181 -9.23 0.72 10.14
C ILE A 181 -8.69 -0.72 10.08
N VAL A 182 -8.10 -1.19 11.18
CA VAL A 182 -7.47 -2.52 11.25
C VAL A 182 -8.47 -3.58 11.74
N ASP A 183 -9.19 -3.28 12.83
CA ASP A 183 -9.98 -4.27 13.56
C ASP A 183 -11.42 -4.39 13.05
N CYS A 184 -11.99 -3.32 12.51
CA CYS A 184 -13.39 -3.30 12.03
C CYS A 184 -13.65 -2.24 10.95
N PRO A 185 -13.26 -2.50 9.68
CA PRO A 185 -13.39 -1.51 8.60
C PRO A 185 -14.81 -0.96 8.43
N GLN A 186 -15.84 -1.73 8.73
CA GLN A 186 -17.24 -1.29 8.65
C GLN A 186 -17.55 -0.13 9.62
N CYS A 187 -17.00 -0.17 10.84
CA CYS A 187 -17.12 0.93 11.80
C CYS A 187 -16.40 2.19 11.31
N PHE A 188 -15.23 2.03 10.68
CA PHE A 188 -14.51 3.17 10.09
C PHE A 188 -15.27 3.77 8.90
N ILE A 189 -15.77 2.96 7.97
CA ILE A 189 -16.63 3.42 6.87
C ILE A 189 -17.88 4.12 7.41
N PHE A 190 -18.48 3.61 8.47
CA PHE A 190 -19.62 4.26 9.11
C PHE A 190 -19.25 5.66 9.63
N LEU A 191 -18.09 5.86 10.25
CA LEU A 191 -17.62 7.21 10.62
C LEU A 191 -17.38 8.11 9.40
N LEU A 192 -16.87 7.55 8.29
CA LEU A 192 -16.65 8.30 7.05
C LEU A 192 -17.96 8.74 6.39
N ASP A 193 -18.95 7.86 6.27
CA ASP A 193 -20.25 8.14 5.66
C ASP A 193 -21.04 9.25 6.38
N HIS A 194 -20.70 9.47 7.66
CA HIS A 194 -21.27 10.54 8.50
C HIS A 194 -20.41 11.80 8.55
N GLN A 195 -19.27 11.83 7.85
CA GLN A 195 -18.29 12.93 7.87
C GLN A 195 -17.83 13.29 9.30
N THR A 196 -17.87 12.30 10.20
CA THR A 196 -17.50 12.43 11.60
C THR A 196 -15.99 12.60 11.75
N ILE A 197 -15.22 12.06 10.80
CA ILE A 197 -13.77 12.19 10.69
C ILE A 197 -13.40 12.70 9.30
N ARG A 198 -12.22 13.33 9.17
CA ARG A 198 -11.59 13.59 7.86
C ARG A 198 -10.50 12.55 7.62
N PRO A 199 -10.50 11.83 6.49
CA PRO A 199 -9.43 10.88 6.22
C PRO A 199 -8.04 11.52 6.01
N SER A 200 -8.02 12.82 5.71
CA SER A 200 -6.81 13.66 5.62
C SER A 200 -6.27 14.13 6.97
N SER A 201 -6.98 13.90 8.08
CA SER A 201 -6.50 14.30 9.41
C SER A 201 -5.31 13.45 9.86
N PHE A 202 -4.39 14.08 10.58
CA PHE A 202 -3.25 13.42 11.20
C PHE A 202 -3.61 12.82 12.55
N TYR A 203 -3.18 11.59 12.78
CA TYR A 203 -3.24 10.90 14.06
C TYR A 203 -1.96 11.19 14.89
N ARG A 204 -1.95 10.73 16.15
CA ARG A 204 -0.87 10.98 17.13
C ARG A 204 0.49 10.38 16.77
N ASP A 205 0.53 9.49 15.78
CA ASP A 205 1.78 8.98 15.20
C ASP A 205 2.30 9.84 14.03
N GLY A 206 1.57 10.91 13.70
CA GLY A 206 1.87 11.81 12.59
C GLY A 206 1.47 11.26 11.22
N GLN A 207 0.77 10.13 11.13
CA GLN A 207 0.25 9.60 9.88
C GLN A 207 -1.17 10.11 9.62
N THR A 208 -1.53 10.29 8.35
CA THR A 208 -2.94 10.49 7.98
C THR A 208 -3.74 9.20 8.15
N LEU A 209 -5.03 9.30 8.46
CA LEU A 209 -5.92 8.13 8.47
C LEU A 209 -5.94 7.42 7.11
N TYR A 210 -5.79 8.17 6.01
CA TYR A 210 -5.60 7.59 4.67
C TYR A 210 -4.35 6.70 4.58
N LEU A 211 -3.20 7.13 5.12
CA LEU A 211 -1.98 6.30 5.09
C LEU A 211 -2.16 5.00 5.86
N ILE A 212 -2.84 5.04 7.02
CA ILE A 212 -3.15 3.85 7.81
C ILE A 212 -4.06 2.90 6.99
N ALA A 213 -5.09 3.44 6.33
CA ALA A 213 -5.96 2.68 5.45
C ALA A 213 -5.20 2.08 4.25
N ALA A 214 -4.31 2.83 3.60
CA ALA A 214 -3.46 2.34 2.51
C ALA A 214 -2.57 1.17 2.96
N ASN A 215 -2.01 1.25 4.18
CA ASN A 215 -1.16 0.19 4.75
C ASN A 215 -1.93 -1.10 5.10
N SER A 216 -3.25 -1.04 5.25
CA SER A 216 -4.10 -2.23 5.49
C SER A 216 -4.18 -3.18 4.29
N LYS A 217 -3.84 -2.70 3.07
CA LYS A 217 -3.97 -3.42 1.79
C LYS A 217 -5.39 -3.93 1.50
N ASN A 218 -6.43 -3.31 2.07
CA ASN A 218 -7.83 -3.59 1.76
C ASN A 218 -8.33 -2.63 0.66
N PRO A 219 -8.55 -3.09 -0.60
CA PRO A 219 -8.90 -2.21 -1.72
C PRO A 219 -10.19 -1.41 -1.51
N ASP A 220 -11.24 -2.04 -0.98
CA ASP A 220 -12.54 -1.39 -0.76
C ASP A 220 -12.42 -0.27 0.27
N LEU A 221 -11.66 -0.52 1.35
CA LEU A 221 -11.40 0.47 2.37
C LEU A 221 -10.59 1.65 1.81
N ILE A 222 -9.55 1.38 1.01
CA ILE A 222 -8.71 2.40 0.38
C ILE A 222 -9.55 3.29 -0.55
N GLU A 223 -10.35 2.69 -1.43
CA GLU A 223 -11.18 3.42 -2.40
C GLU A 223 -12.25 4.28 -1.69
N ARG A 224 -12.93 3.71 -0.69
CA ARG A 224 -13.91 4.45 0.12
C ARG A 224 -13.26 5.61 0.87
N THR A 225 -12.09 5.39 1.45
CA THR A 225 -11.34 6.42 2.17
C THR A 225 -10.91 7.55 1.23
N MET A 226 -10.34 7.22 0.07
CA MET A 226 -9.95 8.19 -0.98
C MET A 226 -11.15 9.02 -1.46
N SER A 227 -12.30 8.36 -1.64
CA SER A 227 -13.53 9.02 -2.09
C SER A 227 -14.06 10.06 -1.09
N ALA A 228 -13.75 9.88 0.19
CA ALA A 228 -14.12 10.79 1.28
C ALA A 228 -13.10 11.93 1.51
N ILE A 229 -11.97 11.95 0.82
CA ILE A 229 -10.98 13.05 0.91
C ILE A 229 -11.43 14.22 0.02
N GLU A 230 -11.42 15.42 0.59
CA GLU A 230 -11.66 16.66 -0.16
C GLU A 230 -10.54 16.89 -1.20
N PRO A 231 -10.83 17.34 -2.43
CA PRO A 231 -9.82 17.45 -3.49
C PRO A 231 -8.57 18.26 -3.10
N LEU A 232 -8.73 19.36 -2.37
CA LEU A 232 -7.61 20.19 -1.90
C LEU A 232 -6.75 19.49 -0.84
N ASP A 233 -7.34 18.58 -0.05
CA ASP A 233 -6.60 17.82 0.95
C ASP A 233 -5.67 16.78 0.32
N LEU A 234 -5.87 16.40 -0.94
CA LEU A 234 -4.97 15.49 -1.67
C LEU A 234 -3.58 16.10 -1.91
N LEU A 235 -3.49 17.43 -1.88
CA LEU A 235 -2.22 18.17 -1.98
C LEU A 235 -1.55 18.40 -0.62
N LYS A 236 -2.16 17.96 0.49
CA LYS A 236 -1.53 18.05 1.81
C LYS A 236 -0.56 16.90 2.04
N PRO A 237 0.43 17.09 2.93
CA PRO A 237 1.37 16.03 3.32
C PRO A 237 0.65 14.77 3.80
N ILE A 238 1.17 13.60 3.43
CA ILE A 238 0.60 12.30 3.85
C ILE A 238 0.99 11.92 5.29
N SER A 239 2.07 12.51 5.81
CA SER A 239 2.52 12.38 7.19
C SER A 239 3.31 13.62 7.63
N VAL A 240 3.48 13.80 8.94
CA VAL A 240 4.23 14.92 9.54
C VAL A 240 5.73 14.81 9.29
N GLU A 241 6.25 13.59 9.26
CA GLU A 241 7.66 13.29 8.94
C GLU A 241 7.93 13.27 7.43
N GLY A 242 6.88 13.07 6.61
CA GLY A 242 6.98 13.00 5.16
C GLY A 242 6.91 14.37 4.50
N HIS A 243 7.80 14.60 3.53
CA HIS A 243 7.73 15.77 2.64
C HIS A 243 6.77 15.55 1.46
N MET A 244 6.15 14.38 1.38
CA MET A 244 5.34 13.93 0.25
C MET A 244 3.85 14.17 0.51
N THR A 245 3.13 14.64 -0.50
CA THR A 245 1.66 14.81 -0.45
C THR A 245 0.93 13.48 -0.66
N ILE A 246 -0.37 13.43 -0.35
CA ILE A 246 -1.21 12.27 -0.66
C ILE A 246 -1.18 11.94 -2.15
N LEU A 247 -1.29 12.96 -3.02
CA LEU A 247 -1.15 12.81 -4.47
C LEU A 247 0.20 12.18 -4.85
N GLN A 248 1.30 12.72 -4.35
CA GLN A 248 2.63 12.22 -4.68
C GLN A 248 2.83 10.77 -4.22
N PHE A 249 2.33 10.42 -3.03
CA PHE A 249 2.35 9.03 -2.53
C PHE A 249 1.61 8.09 -3.47
N THR A 250 0.45 8.50 -3.97
CA THR A 250 -0.38 7.64 -4.83
C THR A 250 0.30 7.29 -6.16
N THR A 251 1.28 8.08 -6.64
CA THR A 251 1.99 7.78 -7.90
C THR A 251 2.78 6.48 -7.87
N GLN A 252 3.03 5.89 -6.72
CA GLN A 252 3.78 4.63 -6.57
C GLN A 252 3.00 3.41 -7.06
N ASP A 253 1.67 3.51 -7.16
CA ASP A 253 0.80 2.41 -7.55
C ASP A 253 -0.32 2.91 -8.47
N ALA A 254 -0.57 2.17 -9.56
CA ALA A 254 -1.53 2.56 -10.58
C ALA A 254 -2.96 2.68 -10.04
N GLN A 255 -3.40 1.78 -9.14
CA GLN A 255 -4.76 1.78 -8.59
C GLN A 255 -4.96 2.92 -7.60
N LEU A 256 -3.96 3.17 -6.74
CA LEU A 256 -3.97 4.31 -5.82
C LEU A 256 -4.04 5.63 -6.60
N PHE A 257 -3.18 5.79 -7.62
CA PHE A 257 -3.16 6.99 -8.43
C PHE A 257 -4.46 7.22 -9.17
N GLN A 258 -5.04 6.19 -9.80
CA GLN A 258 -6.31 6.31 -10.52
C GLN A 258 -7.46 6.74 -9.60
N SER A 259 -7.51 6.24 -8.37
CA SER A 259 -8.52 6.63 -7.37
C SER A 259 -8.36 8.11 -6.97
N CYS A 260 -7.12 8.55 -6.74
CA CYS A 260 -6.78 9.95 -6.50
C CYS A 260 -7.12 10.85 -7.70
N TRP A 261 -6.77 10.39 -8.91
CA TRP A 261 -6.97 11.12 -10.16
C TRP A 261 -8.44 11.38 -10.46
N LYS A 262 -9.33 10.39 -10.25
CA LYS A 262 -10.79 10.58 -10.40
C LYS A 262 -11.32 11.74 -9.56
N ARG A 263 -10.77 11.94 -8.36
CA ARG A 263 -11.14 13.05 -7.46
C ARG A 263 -10.61 14.38 -7.99
N LEU A 264 -9.33 14.44 -8.37
CA LEU A 264 -8.68 15.67 -8.84
C LEU A 264 -9.15 16.12 -10.23
N ARG A 265 -9.49 15.19 -11.12
CA ARG A 265 -9.97 15.49 -12.48
C ARG A 265 -11.22 16.36 -12.48
N SER A 266 -12.05 16.21 -11.45
CA SER A 266 -13.29 16.98 -11.29
C SER A 266 -13.04 18.42 -10.79
N THR A 267 -11.78 18.79 -10.48
CA THR A 267 -11.41 20.10 -9.94
C THR A 267 -10.27 20.72 -10.77
N PRO A 268 -10.57 21.26 -11.97
CA PRO A 268 -9.57 21.70 -12.95
C PRO A 268 -8.82 22.98 -12.56
N GLU A 269 -9.19 23.63 -11.46
CA GLU A 269 -8.51 24.83 -10.96
C GLU A 269 -7.28 24.50 -10.09
N ILE A 270 -7.18 23.26 -9.62
CA ILE A 270 -6.07 22.83 -8.74
C ILE A 270 -4.81 22.60 -9.58
N GLU A 271 -3.74 23.35 -9.33
CA GLU A 271 -2.43 23.10 -9.94
C GLU A 271 -1.80 21.81 -9.36
N LEU A 272 -1.18 21.00 -10.23
CA LEU A 272 -0.54 19.75 -9.83
C LEU A 272 0.96 19.96 -9.65
N THR A 273 1.46 19.73 -8.43
CA THR A 273 2.90 19.78 -8.15
C THR A 273 3.45 18.36 -8.02
N LEU A 274 3.87 17.79 -9.15
CA LEU A 274 4.54 16.49 -9.21
C LEU A 274 6.02 16.69 -9.51
N GLY A 275 6.87 16.00 -8.74
CA GLY A 275 8.30 16.05 -8.93
C GLY A 275 8.79 14.99 -9.93
N PRO A 276 10.11 15.01 -10.20
CA PRO A 276 10.77 14.05 -11.07
C PRO A 276 10.50 12.58 -10.75
N THR A 277 10.45 12.24 -9.46
CA THR A 277 10.23 10.86 -8.98
C THR A 277 8.80 10.40 -9.26
N GLU A 278 7.83 11.28 -9.04
CA GLU A 278 6.42 10.99 -9.30
C GLU A 278 6.15 10.85 -10.79
N ILE A 279 6.71 11.72 -11.62
CA ILE A 279 6.62 11.62 -13.09
C ILE A 279 7.20 10.30 -13.59
N MET A 280 8.39 9.92 -13.09
CA MET A 280 9.03 8.65 -13.41
C MET A 280 8.15 7.44 -13.03
N ASN A 281 7.45 7.49 -11.89
CA ASN A 281 6.55 6.43 -11.49
C ASN A 281 5.29 6.36 -12.36
N LEU A 282 4.70 7.50 -12.72
CA LEU A 282 3.54 7.57 -13.61
C LEU A 282 3.83 6.96 -14.98
N CYS A 283 5.04 7.16 -15.52
CA CYS A 283 5.45 6.56 -16.79
C CYS A 283 5.37 5.03 -16.81
N LYS A 284 5.38 4.36 -15.65
CA LYS A 284 5.31 2.89 -15.56
C LYS A 284 3.91 2.33 -15.79
N PHE A 285 2.86 3.17 -15.83
CA PHE A 285 1.48 2.70 -15.98
C PHE A 285 0.53 3.69 -16.67
N ALA A 286 0.93 4.93 -16.94
CA ALA A 286 0.09 5.88 -17.65
C ALA A 286 -0.18 5.41 -19.08
N ASP A 287 -1.44 5.53 -19.50
CA ASP A 287 -1.85 5.41 -20.89
C ASP A 287 -1.87 6.79 -21.57
N ILE A 288 -2.15 6.80 -22.88
CA ILE A 288 -2.21 8.02 -23.69
C ILE A 288 -3.25 9.01 -23.14
N ASP A 289 -4.41 8.51 -22.72
CA ASP A 289 -5.48 9.35 -22.21
C ASP A 289 -5.08 10.05 -20.92
N LEU A 290 -4.45 9.33 -19.99
CA LEU A 290 -3.93 9.90 -18.76
C LEU A 290 -2.77 10.86 -19.04
N ALA A 291 -1.85 10.52 -19.93
CA ALA A 291 -0.72 11.37 -20.32
C ALA A 291 -1.21 12.72 -20.87
N ASN A 292 -2.18 12.71 -21.79
CA ASN A 292 -2.79 13.93 -22.33
C ASN A 292 -3.52 14.74 -21.26
N GLN A 293 -4.27 14.09 -20.36
CA GLN A 293 -4.95 14.77 -19.26
C GLN A 293 -3.97 15.43 -18.29
N LEU A 294 -2.84 14.78 -17.99
CA LEU A 294 -1.78 15.31 -17.14
C LEU A 294 -1.05 16.47 -17.82
N LEU A 295 -0.77 16.35 -19.11
CA LEU A 295 -0.14 17.40 -19.90
C LEU A 295 -1.00 18.66 -19.94
N HIS A 296 -2.32 18.53 -20.12
CA HIS A 296 -3.28 19.64 -20.01
C HIS A 296 -3.28 20.31 -18.63
N ARG A 297 -2.79 19.61 -17.61
CA ARG A 297 -2.69 20.08 -16.22
C ARG A 297 -1.26 20.51 -15.85
N GLY A 298 -0.40 20.68 -16.85
CA GLY A 298 0.99 21.16 -16.69
C GLY A 298 1.99 20.09 -16.28
N VAL A 299 1.59 18.81 -16.21
CA VAL A 299 2.47 17.70 -15.88
C VAL A 299 2.91 17.00 -17.16
N ASP A 300 4.13 17.28 -17.58
CA ASP A 300 4.71 16.65 -18.77
C ASP A 300 5.52 15.40 -18.39
N LEU A 301 5.03 14.23 -18.82
CA LEU A 301 5.67 12.95 -18.55
C LEU A 301 7.02 12.76 -19.26
N ARG A 302 7.36 13.60 -20.24
CA ARG A 302 8.61 13.52 -20.99
C ARG A 302 9.80 14.11 -20.23
N ILE A 303 9.54 15.01 -19.29
CA ILE A 303 10.60 15.71 -18.54
C ILE A 303 11.39 14.67 -17.71
N PRO A 304 12.69 14.50 -17.99
CA PRO A 304 13.50 13.48 -17.36
C PRO A 304 13.75 13.78 -15.89
N ASN A 305 14.10 12.74 -15.13
CA ASN A 305 14.39 12.91 -13.72
C ASN A 305 15.79 13.52 -13.51
N SER A 306 15.84 14.73 -12.95
CA SER A 306 17.09 15.46 -12.72
C SER A 306 18.07 14.74 -11.77
N ASN A 307 17.58 13.84 -10.91
CA ASN A 307 18.42 13.16 -9.92
C ASN A 307 19.20 11.96 -10.47
N ASN A 308 18.70 11.30 -11.52
CA ASN A 308 19.38 10.16 -12.15
C ASN A 308 19.79 10.40 -13.60
N GLY A 309 19.32 11.50 -14.21
CA GLY A 309 19.64 11.89 -15.59
C GLY A 309 19.09 10.95 -16.65
N LEU A 310 18.26 9.97 -16.28
CA LEU A 310 17.71 8.99 -17.22
C LEU A 310 16.41 9.53 -17.86
N PRO A 311 16.33 9.55 -19.20
CA PRO A 311 15.07 9.77 -19.92
C PRO A 311 13.93 8.86 -19.43
N ASN A 312 12.69 9.36 -19.45
CA ASN A 312 11.55 8.56 -19.00
C ASN A 312 11.18 7.42 -19.97
N TRP A 313 11.77 7.38 -21.16
CA TRP A 313 11.70 6.25 -22.10
C TRP A 313 11.90 4.89 -21.43
N TYR A 314 12.89 4.75 -20.53
CA TYR A 314 13.16 3.48 -19.86
C TYR A 314 12.03 3.05 -18.91
N GLN A 315 11.27 4.01 -18.36
CA GLN A 315 10.17 3.71 -17.45
C GLN A 315 8.98 3.11 -18.20
N LEU A 316 8.78 3.48 -19.46
CA LEU A 316 7.73 2.92 -20.31
C LEU A 316 7.88 1.40 -20.45
N LEU A 317 9.12 0.89 -20.46
CA LEU A 317 9.43 -0.54 -20.57
C LEU A 317 9.08 -1.35 -19.31
N TYR A 318 8.53 -0.72 -18.26
CA TYR A 318 7.90 -1.41 -17.12
C TYR A 318 6.41 -1.70 -17.37
N GLN A 319 5.79 -1.10 -18.38
CA GLN A 319 4.40 -1.35 -18.75
C GLN A 319 4.24 -2.75 -19.36
N GLN A 320 3.06 -3.35 -19.16
CA GLN A 320 2.72 -4.62 -19.81
C GLN A 320 2.66 -4.49 -21.33
N ASN A 321 2.18 -3.34 -21.83
CA ASN A 321 2.19 -2.99 -23.24
C ASN A 321 2.73 -1.56 -23.42
N PRO A 322 4.03 -1.39 -23.69
CA PRO A 322 4.64 -0.07 -23.79
C PRO A 322 4.38 0.64 -25.13
N GLU A 323 3.97 -0.08 -26.19
CA GLU A 323 3.92 0.48 -27.56
C GLU A 323 3.11 1.77 -27.70
N PRO A 324 1.90 1.91 -27.10
CA PRO A 324 1.13 3.14 -27.23
C PRO A 324 1.85 4.35 -26.65
N MET A 325 2.52 4.19 -25.50
CA MET A 325 3.24 5.27 -24.84
C MET A 325 4.59 5.56 -25.48
N LEU A 326 5.26 4.54 -26.04
CA LEU A 326 6.45 4.73 -26.89
C LEU A 326 6.08 5.57 -28.12
N GLY A 327 4.96 5.24 -28.76
CA GLY A 327 4.39 6.04 -29.86
C GLY A 327 4.01 7.46 -29.44
N TRP A 328 3.46 7.63 -28.24
CA TRP A 328 3.13 8.95 -27.70
C TRP A 328 4.40 9.79 -27.49
N PHE A 329 5.46 9.26 -26.89
CA PHE A 329 6.76 9.97 -26.74
C PHE A 329 7.33 10.34 -28.12
N TRP A 330 7.37 9.37 -29.03
CA TRP A 330 7.88 9.57 -30.39
C TRP A 330 7.13 10.67 -31.16
N SER A 331 5.80 10.73 -31.04
CA SER A 331 4.97 11.72 -31.73
C SER A 331 5.19 13.17 -31.26
N HIS A 332 5.93 13.36 -30.17
CA HIS A 332 6.26 14.67 -29.60
C HIS A 332 7.73 15.06 -29.83
N ASP A 333 8.34 14.54 -30.90
CA ASP A 333 9.71 14.84 -31.33
C ASP A 333 10.79 14.53 -30.27
N GLU A 334 10.54 13.58 -29.36
CA GLU A 334 11.53 13.10 -28.41
C GLU A 334 12.50 12.13 -29.09
N GLU A 335 13.80 12.35 -28.92
CA GLU A 335 14.83 11.44 -29.44
C GLU A 335 14.82 10.12 -28.65
N ILE A 336 14.87 9.00 -29.38
CA ILE A 336 15.01 7.68 -28.78
C ILE A 336 16.43 7.55 -28.21
N PRO A 337 16.61 7.20 -26.92
CA PRO A 337 17.93 6.98 -26.35
C PRO A 337 18.70 5.88 -27.08
N GLU A 338 19.99 6.12 -27.30
CA GLU A 338 20.86 5.26 -28.13
C GLU A 338 21.00 3.81 -27.63
N ASP A 339 20.73 3.53 -26.35
CA ASP A 339 20.83 2.20 -25.73
C ASP A 339 19.46 1.60 -25.32
N LEU A 340 18.37 2.23 -25.75
CA LEU A 340 17.02 1.83 -25.34
C LEU A 340 16.68 0.41 -25.80
N LEU A 341 17.14 -0.02 -26.99
CA LEU A 341 16.88 -1.38 -27.49
C LEU A 341 17.60 -2.42 -26.63
N THR A 342 18.87 -2.16 -26.27
CA THR A 342 19.63 -2.99 -25.34
C THR A 342 18.93 -3.06 -23.99
N TYR A 343 18.43 -1.94 -23.48
CA TYR A 343 17.71 -1.92 -22.22
C TYR A 343 16.40 -2.74 -22.28
N ALA A 344 15.63 -2.62 -23.36
CA ALA A 344 14.41 -3.40 -23.58
C ALA A 344 14.69 -4.91 -23.63
N ALA A 345 15.74 -5.33 -24.34
CA ALA A 345 16.20 -6.72 -24.36
C ALA A 345 16.63 -7.21 -22.97
N ARG A 346 17.39 -6.39 -22.23
CA ARG A 346 17.77 -6.69 -20.82
C ARG A 346 16.59 -6.76 -19.87
N ARG A 347 15.43 -6.20 -20.22
CA ARG A 347 14.20 -6.28 -19.42
C ARG A 347 13.24 -7.38 -19.88
N ASN A 348 13.59 -8.13 -20.94
CA ASN A 348 12.70 -9.11 -21.56
C ASN A 348 11.39 -8.49 -22.05
N CYS A 349 11.43 -7.23 -22.49
CA CYS A 349 10.26 -6.51 -22.97
C CYS A 349 10.07 -6.76 -24.47
N VAL A 350 9.36 -7.84 -24.84
CA VAL A 350 9.19 -8.26 -26.25
C VAL A 350 8.56 -7.14 -27.10
N ALA A 351 7.41 -6.61 -26.69
CA ALA A 351 6.72 -5.53 -27.40
C ALA A 351 7.59 -4.26 -27.52
N GLY A 352 8.32 -3.91 -26.47
CA GLY A 352 9.28 -2.80 -26.50
C GLY A 352 10.39 -3.02 -27.52
N VAL A 353 11.00 -4.20 -27.56
CA VAL A 353 12.03 -4.55 -28.55
C VAL A 353 11.49 -4.41 -29.97
N VAL A 354 10.34 -5.02 -30.26
CA VAL A 354 9.74 -5.00 -31.60
C VAL A 354 9.47 -3.57 -32.05
N TRP A 355 8.87 -2.76 -31.19
CA TRP A 355 8.59 -1.36 -31.50
C TRP A 355 9.88 -0.57 -31.71
N ILE A 356 10.85 -0.66 -30.80
CA ILE A 356 12.09 0.14 -30.87
C ILE A 356 12.90 -0.24 -32.11
N SER A 357 13.03 -1.53 -32.44
CA SER A 357 13.76 -1.98 -33.65
C SER A 357 13.19 -1.43 -34.95
N ASN A 358 11.88 -1.13 -35.00
CA ASN A 358 11.26 -0.52 -36.18
C ASN A 358 11.47 1.01 -36.27
N HIS A 359 12.01 1.63 -35.21
CA HIS A 359 12.20 3.08 -35.09
C HIS A 359 13.65 3.49 -34.81
N THR A 360 14.59 2.55 -34.82
CA THR A 360 16.03 2.83 -34.67
C THR A 360 16.84 2.14 -35.76
N GLU A 361 17.89 2.82 -36.22
CA GLU A 361 18.88 2.28 -37.16
C GLU A 361 20.24 2.01 -36.49
N SER A 362 20.31 2.09 -35.15
CA SER A 362 21.57 1.90 -34.41
C SER A 362 22.09 0.47 -34.48
N HIS A 363 23.13 0.24 -35.29
CA HIS A 363 23.80 -1.05 -35.40
C HIS A 363 24.47 -1.50 -34.09
N ASP A 364 25.08 -0.56 -33.36
CA ASP A 364 25.78 -0.86 -32.11
C ASP A 364 24.78 -1.25 -31.00
N ASP A 365 23.65 -0.55 -30.90
CA ASP A 365 22.58 -0.90 -29.94
C ASP A 365 21.93 -2.23 -30.30
N TRP A 366 21.63 -2.47 -31.59
CA TRP A 366 21.12 -3.77 -32.04
C TRP A 366 22.07 -4.92 -31.67
N ARG A 367 23.37 -4.77 -31.92
CA ARG A 367 24.36 -5.81 -31.59
C ARG A 367 24.41 -6.08 -30.08
N GLN A 368 24.36 -5.04 -29.27
CA GLN A 368 24.32 -5.16 -27.81
C GLN A 368 23.01 -5.78 -27.31
N ALA A 369 21.88 -5.46 -27.93
CA ALA A 369 20.57 -6.01 -27.62
C ALA A 369 20.48 -7.51 -27.94
N VAL A 370 20.98 -7.93 -29.11
CA VAL A 370 21.09 -9.36 -29.48
C VAL A 370 21.97 -10.10 -28.48
N SER A 371 23.12 -9.52 -28.11
CA SER A 371 24.02 -10.10 -27.11
C SER A 371 23.36 -10.18 -25.72
N ALA A 372 22.59 -9.17 -25.32
CA ALA A 372 21.85 -9.16 -24.06
C ALA A 372 20.73 -10.21 -24.04
N ALA A 373 20.03 -10.41 -25.16
CA ALA A 373 19.05 -11.47 -25.31
C ALA A 373 19.72 -12.86 -25.31
N ALA A 374 20.90 -13.00 -25.90
CA ALA A 374 21.69 -14.23 -25.89
C ALA A 374 22.14 -14.66 -24.47
N ASP A 375 22.52 -13.72 -23.61
CA ASP A 375 22.99 -13.96 -22.22
C ASP A 375 21.85 -14.29 -21.22
N LYS A 376 20.64 -14.51 -21.72
CA LYS A 376 19.45 -14.78 -20.92
C LYS A 376 18.87 -16.16 -21.15
N VAL A 377 18.04 -16.63 -20.21
CA VAL A 377 17.50 -17.99 -20.22
C VAL A 377 15.98 -18.04 -20.06
N GLU A 378 15.32 -16.87 -19.99
CA GLU A 378 13.87 -16.78 -19.96
C GLU A 378 13.26 -16.90 -21.36
N ARG A 379 11.99 -17.27 -21.46
CA ARG A 379 11.29 -17.52 -22.73
C ARG A 379 11.30 -16.31 -23.66
N GLU A 380 10.96 -15.17 -23.08
CA GLU A 380 10.86 -13.89 -23.77
C GLU A 380 12.20 -13.49 -24.38
N SER A 381 13.31 -13.93 -23.78
CA SER A 381 14.64 -13.68 -24.33
C SER A 381 14.93 -14.49 -25.60
N ALA A 382 14.33 -15.68 -25.78
CA ALA A 382 14.41 -16.42 -27.04
C ALA A 382 13.59 -15.76 -28.14
N GLU A 383 12.38 -15.29 -27.81
CA GLU A 383 11.50 -14.57 -28.74
C GLU A 383 12.16 -13.26 -29.21
N ILE A 384 12.72 -12.49 -28.28
CA ILE A 384 13.50 -11.27 -28.58
C ILE A 384 14.72 -11.59 -29.45
N PHE A 385 15.48 -12.63 -29.09
CA PHE A 385 16.68 -13.03 -29.83
C PHE A 385 16.33 -13.42 -31.27
N GLU A 386 15.30 -14.24 -31.45
CA GLU A 386 14.79 -14.66 -32.75
C GLU A 386 14.36 -13.47 -33.60
N PHE A 387 13.55 -12.56 -33.03
CA PHE A 387 13.09 -11.36 -33.73
C PHE A 387 14.27 -10.50 -34.20
N LEU A 388 15.20 -10.17 -33.31
CA LEU A 388 16.34 -9.30 -33.63
C LEU A 388 17.27 -9.90 -34.68
N ILE A 389 17.49 -11.22 -34.65
CA ILE A 389 18.30 -11.92 -35.65
C ILE A 389 17.64 -11.92 -37.02
N GLN A 390 16.32 -12.07 -37.07
CA GLN A 390 15.56 -12.07 -38.33
C GLN A 390 15.43 -10.64 -38.92
N HIS A 391 15.48 -9.60 -38.08
CA HIS A 391 15.27 -8.20 -38.47
C HIS A 391 16.47 -7.31 -38.09
N PRO A 392 17.66 -7.50 -38.70
CA PRO A 392 18.79 -6.61 -38.48
C PRO A 392 18.52 -5.21 -39.09
N PRO A 393 19.14 -4.14 -38.56
CA PRO A 393 19.00 -2.80 -39.13
C PRO A 393 19.45 -2.74 -40.60
N PRO A 394 18.84 -1.88 -41.43
CA PRO A 394 19.20 -1.72 -42.83
C PRO A 394 20.70 -1.46 -43.01
N GLY A 395 21.34 -2.10 -43.99
CA GLY A 395 22.78 -1.93 -44.26
C GLY A 395 23.70 -2.81 -43.41
N TYR A 396 23.18 -3.62 -42.48
CA TYR A 396 24.00 -4.61 -41.79
C TYR A 396 24.37 -5.77 -42.74
N GLY A 397 25.60 -5.75 -43.23
CA GLY A 397 26.20 -6.91 -43.88
C GLY A 397 26.40 -8.01 -42.84
N ARG A 398 25.71 -9.15 -43.01
CA ARG A 398 25.81 -10.33 -42.12
C ARG A 398 27.24 -10.92 -42.06
N ASP A 399 28.12 -10.47 -42.96
CA ASP A 399 29.47 -11.01 -43.17
C ASP A 399 30.58 -10.25 -42.40
N GLY A 400 30.22 -9.38 -41.46
CA GLY A 400 31.18 -8.59 -40.69
C GLY A 400 31.94 -9.40 -39.65
N THR A 401 33.22 -9.69 -39.90
CA THR A 401 34.15 -10.16 -38.85
C THR A 401 34.22 -9.11 -37.74
N GLY A 402 33.94 -9.53 -36.50
CA GLY A 402 34.04 -8.63 -35.35
C GLY A 402 35.47 -8.14 -35.11
N ARG A 403 35.66 -7.17 -34.20
CA ARG A 403 36.97 -6.69 -33.74
C ARG A 403 37.91 -7.81 -33.22
N THR A 404 37.36 -8.98 -32.93
CA THR A 404 38.03 -10.18 -32.39
C THR A 404 38.41 -11.21 -33.46
N GLY A 405 38.07 -10.98 -34.73
CA GLY A 405 38.29 -11.95 -35.82
C GLY A 405 37.32 -13.15 -35.82
N ARG A 406 36.34 -13.18 -34.90
CA ARG A 406 35.24 -14.16 -34.87
C ARG A 406 33.99 -13.63 -35.57
N THR A 407 33.16 -14.54 -36.06
CA THR A 407 31.83 -14.17 -36.60
C THR A 407 30.87 -13.84 -35.46
N LEU A 408 29.86 -13.01 -35.72
CA LEU A 408 28.81 -12.71 -34.73
C LEU A 408 28.16 -14.01 -34.24
N SER A 409 27.89 -14.95 -35.15
CA SER A 409 27.33 -16.27 -34.82
C SER A 409 28.18 -17.03 -33.80
N GLU A 410 29.51 -17.01 -33.92
CA GLU A 410 30.40 -17.65 -32.93
C GLU A 410 30.31 -16.97 -31.55
N ASP A 411 30.35 -15.64 -31.50
CA ASP A 411 30.26 -14.90 -30.23
C ASP A 411 28.91 -15.12 -29.53
N LEU A 412 27.82 -15.19 -30.29
CA LEU A 412 26.49 -15.47 -29.76
C LEU A 412 26.35 -16.91 -29.26
N LEU A 413 26.86 -17.90 -30.01
CA LEU A 413 26.87 -19.29 -29.56
C LEU A 413 27.68 -19.48 -28.27
N ILE A 414 28.83 -18.82 -28.15
CA ILE A 414 29.63 -18.82 -26.92
C ILE A 414 28.82 -18.24 -25.75
N THR A 415 28.15 -17.12 -25.97
CA THR A 415 27.32 -16.45 -24.95
C THR A 415 26.17 -17.33 -24.49
N ILE A 416 25.37 -17.87 -25.43
CA ILE A 416 24.20 -18.72 -25.15
C ILE A 416 24.63 -19.96 -24.37
N VAL A 417 25.61 -20.71 -24.89
CA VAL A 417 26.04 -21.97 -24.28
C VAL A 417 26.78 -21.72 -22.97
N GLY A 418 27.62 -20.68 -22.91
CA GLY A 418 28.30 -20.28 -21.69
C GLY A 418 27.32 -19.96 -20.56
N ARG A 419 26.25 -19.21 -20.86
CA ARG A 419 25.20 -18.90 -19.90
C ARG A 419 24.41 -20.13 -19.47
N ALA A 420 23.99 -20.97 -20.43
CA ALA A 420 23.29 -22.21 -20.15
C ALA A 420 24.10 -23.13 -19.23
N CYS A 421 25.40 -23.31 -19.52
CA CYS A 421 26.32 -24.09 -18.69
C CYS A 421 26.47 -23.51 -17.28
N SER A 422 26.63 -22.18 -17.17
CA SER A 422 26.77 -21.49 -15.89
C SER A 422 25.53 -21.67 -15.01
N LYS A 423 24.33 -21.48 -15.57
CA LYS A 423 23.05 -21.65 -14.87
C LYS A 423 22.74 -23.11 -14.55
N SER A 424 23.02 -24.05 -15.46
CA SER A 424 22.93 -25.49 -15.19
C SER A 424 23.75 -25.90 -13.98
N ARG A 425 25.00 -25.40 -13.87
CA ARG A 425 25.85 -25.67 -12.72
C ARG A 425 25.25 -25.17 -11.41
N ILE A 426 24.54 -24.03 -11.43
CA ILE A 426 23.83 -23.52 -10.24
C ILE A 426 22.70 -24.47 -9.87
N TYR A 427 21.90 -24.95 -10.82
CA TYR A 427 20.85 -25.94 -10.55
C TYR A 427 21.41 -27.25 -10.01
N ASP A 428 22.52 -27.75 -10.58
CA ASP A 428 23.18 -28.97 -10.10
C ASP A 428 23.68 -28.83 -8.65
N LEU A 429 24.22 -27.65 -8.29
CA LEU A 429 24.61 -27.35 -6.91
C LEU A 429 23.41 -27.32 -5.97
N LEU A 430 22.31 -26.68 -6.37
CA LEU A 430 21.09 -26.65 -5.55
C LEU A 430 20.50 -28.05 -5.35
N LEU A 431 20.45 -28.85 -6.42
CA LEU A 431 19.98 -30.24 -6.38
C LEU A 431 20.86 -31.16 -5.52
N SER A 432 22.13 -30.82 -5.34
CA SER A 432 23.05 -31.58 -4.48
C SER A 432 22.88 -31.28 -2.98
N GLY A 433 22.15 -30.22 -2.62
CA GLY A 433 21.83 -29.87 -1.24
C GLY A 433 20.60 -30.60 -0.70
N GLU A 434 20.27 -30.35 0.57
CA GLU A 434 19.02 -30.83 1.17
C GLU A 434 17.83 -30.04 0.57
N CYS A 435 17.14 -30.65 -0.39
CA CYS A 435 15.94 -30.10 -1.04
C CYS A 435 14.71 -30.96 -0.72
N SER A 436 13.53 -30.35 -0.67
CA SER A 436 12.28 -31.11 -0.64
C SER A 436 12.03 -31.77 -2.01
N ASN A 437 11.19 -32.81 -2.07
CA ASN A 437 10.81 -33.43 -3.34
C ASN A 437 10.16 -32.44 -4.33
N GLY A 438 9.41 -31.45 -3.83
CA GLY A 438 8.81 -30.41 -4.65
C GLY A 438 9.85 -29.47 -5.27
N ASP A 439 10.88 -29.11 -4.50
CA ASP A 439 11.98 -28.28 -5.00
C ASP A 439 12.82 -29.01 -6.04
N ILE A 440 13.08 -30.30 -5.85
CA ILE A 440 13.79 -31.14 -6.82
C ILE A 440 13.04 -31.14 -8.16
N GLN A 441 11.73 -31.41 -8.15
CA GLN A 441 10.93 -31.45 -9.37
C GLN A 441 10.91 -30.09 -10.08
N ARG A 442 10.77 -29.00 -9.33
CA ARG A 442 10.82 -27.63 -9.87
C ARG A 442 12.18 -27.33 -10.51
N LEU A 443 13.28 -27.58 -9.82
CA LEU A 443 14.64 -27.32 -10.32
C LEU A 443 14.96 -28.14 -11.56
N GLN A 444 14.50 -29.40 -11.63
CA GLN A 444 14.63 -30.23 -12.83
C GLN A 444 13.83 -29.67 -14.01
N SER A 445 12.61 -29.19 -13.77
CA SER A 445 11.79 -28.53 -14.79
C SER A 445 12.45 -27.24 -15.29
N ASP A 446 12.97 -26.40 -14.38
CA ASP A 446 13.66 -25.15 -14.72
C ASP A 446 14.94 -25.43 -15.54
N LYS A 447 15.66 -26.52 -15.21
CA LYS A 447 16.85 -26.95 -15.96
C LYS A 447 16.51 -27.45 -17.37
N ALA A 448 15.44 -28.23 -17.53
CA ALA A 448 14.97 -28.67 -18.85
C ALA A 448 14.52 -27.48 -19.71
N TRP A 449 13.78 -26.55 -19.11
CA TRP A 449 13.35 -25.31 -19.75
C TRP A 449 14.52 -24.46 -20.26
N LEU A 450 15.57 -24.35 -19.44
CA LEU A 450 16.79 -23.66 -19.83
C LEU A 450 17.46 -24.28 -21.07
N GLU A 451 17.49 -25.61 -21.17
CA GLU A 451 18.00 -26.28 -22.37
C GLU A 451 17.15 -25.95 -23.61
N GLU A 452 15.83 -25.99 -23.48
CA GLU A 452 14.90 -25.66 -24.58
C GLU A 452 15.11 -24.24 -25.10
N VAL A 453 15.21 -23.25 -24.20
CA VAL A 453 15.49 -21.85 -24.56
C VAL A 453 16.83 -21.69 -25.26
N ALA A 454 17.89 -22.37 -24.78
CA ALA A 454 19.19 -22.34 -25.43
C ALA A 454 19.16 -22.98 -26.82
N VAL A 455 18.47 -24.11 -26.97
CA VAL A 455 18.29 -24.81 -28.25
C VAL A 455 17.56 -23.93 -29.27
N GLN A 456 16.48 -23.25 -28.88
CA GLN A 456 15.74 -22.36 -29.78
C GLN A 456 16.66 -21.25 -30.33
N LYS A 457 17.49 -20.64 -29.48
CA LYS A 457 18.45 -19.60 -29.90
C LYS A 457 19.53 -20.17 -30.82
N ILE A 458 20.04 -21.37 -30.54
CA ILE A 458 21.01 -22.06 -31.39
C ILE A 458 20.41 -22.36 -32.77
N GLN A 459 19.17 -22.86 -32.82
CA GLN A 459 18.45 -23.12 -34.06
C GLN A 459 18.19 -21.84 -34.86
N THR A 460 17.90 -20.73 -34.18
CA THR A 460 17.77 -19.40 -34.81
C THR A 460 19.05 -19.02 -35.55
N ILE A 461 20.22 -19.17 -34.90
CA ILE A 461 21.52 -18.92 -35.53
C ILE A 461 21.75 -19.87 -36.70
N GLN A 462 21.40 -21.16 -36.54
CA GLN A 462 21.55 -22.15 -37.60
C GLN A 462 20.74 -21.79 -38.86
N GLY A 463 19.54 -21.24 -38.68
CA GLY A 463 18.67 -20.80 -39.77
C GLY A 463 19.29 -19.70 -40.66
N LEU A 464 20.33 -19.01 -40.19
CA LEU A 464 21.07 -18.03 -40.98
C LEU A 464 22.03 -18.66 -42.01
N ASN A 465 22.26 -19.97 -41.96
CA ASN A 465 23.20 -20.72 -42.81
C ASN A 465 24.66 -20.22 -42.75
N GLU A 466 25.06 -19.58 -41.65
CA GLU A 466 26.43 -19.13 -41.42
C GLU A 466 27.32 -20.29 -40.92
N THR A 467 28.59 -20.32 -41.35
CA THR A 467 29.58 -21.26 -40.81
C THR A 467 30.13 -20.74 -39.48
N ALA A 468 30.08 -21.57 -38.43
CA ALA A 468 30.59 -21.22 -37.10
C ALA A 468 31.43 -22.35 -36.51
N GLY A 469 32.59 -22.01 -35.94
CA GLY A 469 33.45 -22.94 -35.23
C GLY A 469 32.87 -23.39 -33.89
N VAL A 470 32.17 -24.52 -33.88
CA VAL A 470 31.44 -25.01 -32.70
C VAL A 470 32.18 -26.06 -31.85
N VAL A 471 33.37 -26.52 -32.23
CA VAL A 471 34.04 -27.66 -31.57
C VAL A 471 34.28 -27.41 -30.07
N GLY A 472 34.83 -26.25 -29.69
CA GLY A 472 35.07 -25.91 -28.28
C GLY A 472 33.76 -25.76 -27.49
N ILE A 473 32.74 -25.19 -28.13
CA ILE A 473 31.42 -24.93 -27.53
C ILE A 473 30.68 -26.25 -27.25
N LYS A 474 30.75 -27.21 -28.18
CA LYS A 474 30.22 -28.59 -28.03
C LYS A 474 30.82 -29.30 -26.83
N VAL A 475 32.14 -29.23 -26.67
CA VAL A 475 32.84 -29.85 -25.53
C VAL A 475 32.37 -29.26 -24.20
N GLN A 476 32.13 -27.95 -24.16
CA GLN A 476 31.62 -27.27 -22.96
C GLN A 476 30.20 -27.73 -22.60
N ALA A 477 29.28 -27.75 -23.56
CA ALA A 477 27.90 -28.20 -23.35
C ALA A 477 27.84 -29.66 -22.86
N ARG A 478 28.64 -30.55 -23.47
CA ARG A 478 28.73 -31.96 -23.07
C ARG A 478 29.26 -32.13 -21.65
N LYS A 479 30.26 -31.35 -21.25
CA LYS A 479 30.80 -31.37 -19.87
C LYS A 479 29.78 -30.87 -18.84
N ALA A 480 28.90 -29.95 -19.22
CA ALA A 480 27.81 -29.45 -18.38
C ALA A 480 26.59 -30.38 -18.36
N GLY A 481 26.61 -31.48 -19.12
CA GLY A 481 25.50 -32.42 -19.20
C GLY A 481 24.28 -31.90 -19.97
N LEU A 482 24.45 -30.87 -20.81
CA LEU A 482 23.36 -30.25 -21.57
C LEU A 482 23.10 -31.02 -22.87
N LYS A 483 22.19 -32.01 -22.81
CA LYS A 483 22.03 -33.00 -23.88
C LYS A 483 21.44 -32.37 -25.14
N LEU A 484 20.31 -31.67 -25.02
CA LEU A 484 19.61 -31.08 -26.17
C LEU A 484 20.45 -29.99 -26.82
N VAL A 485 21.16 -29.20 -26.01
CA VAL A 485 22.12 -28.18 -26.50
C VAL A 485 23.25 -28.83 -27.30
N THR A 486 23.80 -29.96 -26.82
CA THR A 486 24.86 -30.68 -27.54
C THR A 486 24.35 -31.20 -28.88
N GLU A 487 23.17 -31.82 -28.91
CA GLU A 487 22.51 -32.31 -30.12
C GLU A 487 22.24 -31.16 -31.12
N ALA A 488 21.75 -30.02 -30.64
CA ALA A 488 21.50 -28.83 -31.47
C ALA A 488 22.79 -28.23 -32.05
N LEU A 489 23.94 -28.37 -31.39
CA LEU A 489 25.21 -27.93 -31.96
C LEU A 489 25.75 -28.92 -33.00
N GLU A 490 25.42 -30.21 -32.91
CA GLU A 490 25.88 -31.26 -33.84
C GLU A 490 25.38 -31.04 -35.27
N THR A 491 24.28 -30.31 -35.45
CA THR A 491 23.70 -29.96 -36.75
C THR A 491 24.44 -28.83 -37.49
N PHE A 492 25.31 -28.08 -36.81
CA PHE A 492 26.14 -27.05 -37.45
C PHE A 492 27.21 -27.69 -38.35
N LYS A 493 27.25 -27.27 -39.62
CA LYS A 493 28.33 -27.61 -40.55
C LYS A 493 29.56 -26.79 -40.17
N GLY A 494 30.54 -27.46 -39.59
CA GLY A 494 31.89 -26.94 -39.35
C GLY A 494 32.83 -27.31 -40.46
#